data_AF-A0A8J4V990-F1
#
_entry.id   AF-A0A8J4V990-F1
#
_cell.length_a   1.000
_cell.length_b   1.000
_cell.length_c   1.000
_cell.angle_alpha   90.00
_cell.angle_beta   90.00
_cell.angle_gamma   90.00
#
_symmetry.space_group_name_H-M   'P 1'
#
loop_
_entity.id
_entity.type
_entity.pdbx_description
1 polymer ?
#
loop_
_entity_poly.entity_id
_entity_poly.type
_entity_poly.pdbx_seq_one_letter_code
_entity_poly.pdbx_strand_id
1 'polypeptide(L)'
;MEMEAIEGLVLGELLELEKAHWNLEAFPKMPNLKLLIIHHVQLLHGPKHLSNNLRFLDWSEYPSKSLPSNFQPVELVELHLLYSKIEWLWKGTKYLDKLKLIKLNNSLNLIATPDFTGVPNLEKLNDMISYALRMLLTAAHEKIYKRSLKFLTKGPSGEGSSNDGHTERGFKNHS
;
A
#
# COMPACT_ATOMS: atom_id res chain seq x y z
N MET A 1 29.97 -17.91 -10.92
CA MET A 1 29.13 -17.89 -9.71
C MET A 1 27.68 -17.99 -10.17
N GLU A 2 26.98 -19.04 -9.77
CA GLU A 2 25.55 -19.19 -10.06
C GLU A 2 24.78 -18.21 -9.17
N MET A 3 24.22 -17.16 -9.78
CA MET A 3 23.48 -16.13 -9.05
C MET A 3 22.16 -16.66 -8.46
N GLU A 4 21.73 -17.85 -8.89
CA GLU A 4 20.53 -18.54 -8.42
C GLU A 4 20.63 -19.00 -6.96
N ALA A 5 21.83 -19.26 -6.45
CA ALA A 5 22.05 -19.64 -5.05
C ALA A 5 22.05 -18.44 -4.08
N ILE A 6 22.02 -17.21 -4.61
CA ILE A 6 22.10 -15.99 -3.79
C ILE A 6 20.75 -15.73 -3.12
N GLU A 7 20.71 -15.87 -1.80
CA GLU A 7 19.52 -15.58 -0.99
C GLU A 7 19.62 -14.26 -0.21
N GLY A 8 20.83 -13.70 -0.06
CA GLY A 8 21.07 -12.46 0.66
C GLY A 8 22.08 -11.58 -0.05
N LEU A 9 21.77 -10.28 -0.12
CA LEU A 9 22.66 -9.27 -0.68
C LEU A 9 22.65 -8.04 0.22
N VAL A 10 23.83 -7.62 0.66
CA VAL A 10 24.05 -6.41 1.46
C VAL A 10 25.05 -5.54 0.70
N LEU A 11 24.64 -4.32 0.36
CA LEU A 11 25.45 -3.29 -0.28
C LEU A 11 25.46 -2.07 0.63
N GLY A 12 26.62 -1.46 0.85
CA GLY A 12 26.73 -0.25 1.68
C GLY A 12 27.70 -0.29 2.86
N GLU A 13 28.45 -1.38 3.03
CA GLU A 13 29.56 -1.43 4.01
C GLU A 13 30.83 -0.70 3.53
N LEU A 14 30.84 -0.21 2.29
CA LEU A 14 31.97 0.55 1.76
C LEU A 14 31.91 1.98 2.33
N LEU A 15 32.86 2.28 3.21
CA LEU A 15 33.06 3.61 3.84
C LEU A 15 33.32 4.73 2.83
N GLU A 16 33.59 4.39 1.57
CA GLU A 16 33.74 5.33 0.49
C GLU A 16 32.49 5.29 -0.38
N LEU A 17 31.95 6.49 -0.61
CA LEU A 17 30.83 6.81 -1.50
C LEU A 17 31.28 6.57 -2.97
N GLU A 18 31.72 5.36 -3.28
CA GLU A 18 32.04 4.99 -4.65
C GLU A 18 30.74 5.00 -5.42
N LYS A 19 30.70 5.84 -6.46
CA LYS A 19 29.72 5.74 -7.54
C LYS A 19 29.98 4.46 -8.33
N ALA A 20 29.81 3.32 -7.69
CA ALA A 20 29.82 2.04 -8.34
C ALA A 20 28.63 2.01 -9.30
N HIS A 21 28.91 1.81 -10.59
CA HIS A 21 27.90 1.59 -11.60
C HIS A 21 27.33 0.19 -11.42
N TRP A 22 26.44 0.03 -10.44
CA TRP A 22 25.81 -1.26 -10.18
C TRP A 22 24.91 -1.63 -11.35
N ASN A 23 25.10 -2.84 -11.84
CA ASN A 23 24.30 -3.38 -12.91
C ASN A 23 22.97 -3.91 -12.35
N LEU A 24 21.91 -3.11 -12.48
CA LEU A 24 20.55 -3.50 -12.09
C LEU A 24 20.02 -4.71 -12.88
N GLU A 25 20.61 -5.01 -14.04
CA GLU A 25 20.31 -6.21 -14.84
C GLU A 25 20.84 -7.51 -14.17
N ALA A 26 21.50 -7.40 -13.01
CA ALA A 26 21.84 -8.55 -12.17
C ALA A 26 20.64 -9.05 -11.33
N PHE A 27 19.71 -8.18 -10.93
CA PHE A 27 18.56 -8.59 -10.09
C PHE A 27 17.70 -9.70 -10.70
N PRO A 28 17.39 -9.70 -12.02
CA PRO A 28 16.69 -10.83 -12.65
C PRO A 28 17.41 -12.18 -12.53
N LYS A 29 18.73 -12.17 -12.30
CA LYS A 29 19.56 -13.38 -12.18
C LYS A 29 19.65 -13.92 -10.75
N MET A 30 19.05 -13.22 -9.78
CA MET A 30 18.99 -13.62 -8.37
C MET A 30 17.54 -13.90 -7.94
N PRO A 31 16.85 -14.88 -8.55
CA PRO A 31 15.42 -15.11 -8.31
C PRO A 31 15.09 -15.60 -6.89
N ASN A 32 16.08 -16.12 -6.17
CA ASN A 32 15.91 -16.67 -4.82
C ASN A 32 16.30 -15.67 -3.72
N LEU A 33 16.53 -14.40 -4.07
CA LEU A 33 16.91 -13.37 -3.11
C LEU A 33 15.79 -13.16 -2.09
N LYS A 34 16.09 -13.34 -0.81
CA LYS A 34 15.21 -13.20 0.36
C LYS A 34 15.54 -11.97 1.20
N LEU A 35 16.81 -11.56 1.22
CA LEU A 35 17.28 -10.38 1.95
C LEU A 35 18.00 -9.43 1.00
N LEU A 36 17.57 -8.18 0.98
CA LEU A 36 18.23 -7.11 0.25
C LEU A 36 18.41 -5.89 1.15
N ILE A 37 19.66 -5.50 1.36
CA ILE A 37 20.03 -4.29 2.10
C ILE A 37 20.91 -3.44 1.19
N ILE A 38 20.53 -2.19 0.96
CA ILE A 38 21.29 -1.22 0.16
C ILE A 38 21.29 0.12 0.89
N HIS A 39 22.44 0.49 1.46
CA HIS A 39 22.67 1.75 2.15
C HIS A 39 23.82 2.52 1.50
N HIS A 40 23.76 3.85 1.46
CA HIS A 40 24.86 4.72 1.01
C HIS A 40 25.39 4.43 -0.42
N VAL A 41 24.59 3.79 -1.28
CA VAL A 41 24.92 3.54 -2.69
C VAL A 41 24.09 4.45 -3.58
N GLN A 42 24.75 5.31 -4.36
CA GLN A 42 24.07 6.16 -5.34
C GLN A 42 23.74 5.39 -6.62
N LEU A 43 22.49 4.96 -6.74
CA LEU A 43 21.95 4.35 -7.96
C LEU A 43 21.16 5.39 -8.75
N LEU A 44 21.57 5.63 -10.01
CA LEU A 44 20.91 6.59 -10.88
C LEU A 44 19.48 6.17 -11.25
N HIS A 45 19.25 4.86 -11.34
CA HIS A 45 17.98 4.26 -11.71
C HIS A 45 17.60 3.18 -10.70
N GLY A 46 16.30 2.96 -10.53
CA GLY A 46 15.82 1.84 -9.72
C GLY A 46 15.71 0.55 -10.54
N PRO A 47 15.61 -0.59 -9.84
CA PRO A 47 15.52 -1.89 -10.48
C PRO A 47 14.24 -2.01 -11.30
N LYS A 48 14.33 -2.67 -12.47
CA LYS A 48 13.14 -3.08 -13.24
C LYS A 48 12.50 -4.35 -12.66
N HIS A 49 13.28 -5.14 -11.92
CA HIS A 49 12.87 -6.43 -11.37
C HIS A 49 13.44 -6.59 -9.96
N LEU A 50 12.63 -7.13 -9.07
CA LEU A 50 13.05 -7.60 -7.75
C LEU A 50 12.51 -9.01 -7.53
N SER A 51 13.25 -9.80 -6.76
CA SER A 51 12.83 -11.16 -6.40
C SER A 51 11.53 -11.14 -5.61
N ASN A 52 10.53 -11.92 -6.05
CA ASN A 52 9.29 -12.12 -5.30
C ASN A 52 9.47 -13.02 -4.07
N ASN A 53 10.66 -13.58 -3.85
CA ASN A 53 11.02 -14.32 -2.64
C ASN A 53 11.55 -13.41 -1.52
N LEU A 54 11.62 -12.09 -1.74
CA LEU A 54 12.07 -11.14 -0.73
C LEU A 54 11.20 -11.22 0.54
N ARG A 55 11.88 -11.37 1.67
CA ARG A 55 11.34 -11.35 3.04
C ARG A 55 11.70 -10.05 3.76
N PHE A 56 12.85 -9.48 3.42
CA PHE A 56 13.33 -8.24 4.00
C PHE A 56 13.93 -7.36 2.90
N LEU A 57 13.44 -6.12 2.82
CA LEU A 57 13.95 -5.11 1.90
C LEU A 57 14.26 -3.83 2.66
N ASP A 58 15.54 -3.45 2.70
CA ASP A 58 15.99 -2.18 3.25
C ASP A 58 16.83 -1.44 2.21
N TRP A 59 16.28 -0.38 1.63
CA TRP A 59 16.92 0.35 0.56
C TRP A 59 16.81 1.86 0.79
N SER A 60 17.85 2.41 1.39
CA SER A 60 17.95 3.85 1.63
C SER A 60 18.16 4.59 0.31
N GLU A 61 17.57 5.77 0.18
CA GLU A 61 17.67 6.61 -1.02
C GLU A 61 17.16 5.92 -2.30
N TYR A 62 16.17 5.01 -2.16
CA TYR A 62 15.61 4.27 -3.29
C TYR A 62 15.23 5.22 -4.45
N PRO A 63 15.81 5.03 -5.65
CA PRO A 63 15.85 6.07 -6.67
C PRO A 63 14.59 6.17 -7.54
N SER A 64 13.72 5.15 -7.51
CA SER A 64 12.51 5.10 -8.31
C SER A 64 11.29 5.66 -7.59
N LYS A 65 10.33 6.17 -8.36
CA LYS A 65 9.06 6.73 -7.87
C LYS A 65 8.07 5.67 -7.36
N SER A 66 8.25 4.40 -7.73
CA SER A 66 7.48 3.27 -7.23
C SER A 66 8.30 1.99 -7.21
N LEU A 67 7.81 0.97 -6.51
CA LEU A 67 8.32 -0.39 -6.65
C LEU A 67 8.00 -0.94 -8.06
N PRO A 68 8.73 -1.97 -8.54
CA PRO A 68 8.44 -2.59 -9.84
C PRO A 68 6.99 -3.11 -9.90
N SER A 69 6.33 -2.97 -11.04
CA SER A 69 4.91 -3.33 -11.19
C SER A 69 4.65 -4.83 -11.00
N ASN A 70 5.59 -5.67 -11.43
CA ASN A 70 5.58 -7.13 -11.31
C ASN A 70 6.04 -7.64 -9.92
N PHE A 71 6.43 -6.75 -9.01
CA PHE A 71 6.91 -7.12 -7.68
C PHE A 71 5.74 -7.54 -6.79
N GLN A 72 5.61 -8.84 -6.52
CA GLN A 72 4.55 -9.46 -5.71
C GLN A 72 5.18 -10.33 -4.61
N PRO A 73 5.85 -9.72 -3.62
CA PRO A 73 6.62 -10.47 -2.64
C PRO A 73 5.73 -10.97 -1.50
N VAL A 74 5.02 -12.08 -1.72
CA VAL A 74 4.07 -12.66 -0.74
C VAL A 74 4.72 -13.04 0.60
N GLU A 75 6.04 -13.24 0.60
CA GLU A 75 6.85 -13.56 1.78
C GLU A 75 7.43 -12.32 2.50
N LEU A 76 7.16 -11.11 2.01
CA LEU A 76 7.74 -9.88 2.56
C LEU A 76 7.23 -9.61 3.97
N VAL A 77 8.15 -9.42 4.91
CA VAL A 77 7.87 -9.14 6.31
C VAL A 77 8.11 -7.66 6.65
N GLU A 78 9.21 -7.09 6.14
CA GLU A 78 9.57 -5.70 6.39
C GLU A 78 10.02 -4.98 5.11
N LEU A 79 9.57 -3.74 4.97
CA LEU A 79 9.89 -2.83 3.88
C LEU A 79 10.41 -1.50 4.43
N HIS A 80 11.69 -1.21 4.23
CA HIS A 80 12.31 0.07 4.58
C HIS A 80 12.77 0.78 3.31
N LEU A 81 12.22 1.97 3.06
CA LEU A 81 12.56 2.83 1.93
C LEU A 81 12.82 4.25 2.45
N LEU A 82 13.80 4.38 3.35
CA LEU A 82 14.16 5.66 3.97
C LEU A 82 14.73 6.63 2.94
N TYR A 83 14.42 7.92 3.07
CA TYR A 83 14.94 8.98 2.16
C TYR A 83 14.65 8.73 0.67
N SER A 84 13.62 7.94 0.36
CA SER A 84 13.36 7.49 -1.00
C SER A 84 12.68 8.56 -1.85
N LYS A 85 12.77 8.39 -3.18
CA LYS A 85 12.02 9.20 -4.16
C LYS A 85 10.62 8.66 -4.43
N ILE A 86 10.12 7.73 -3.62
CA ILE A 86 8.81 7.09 -3.80
C ILE A 86 7.70 8.14 -3.76
N GLU A 87 6.85 8.12 -4.79
CA GLU A 87 5.61 8.89 -4.88
C GLU A 87 4.39 8.01 -4.52
N TRP A 88 4.41 6.73 -4.87
CA TRP A 88 3.47 5.71 -4.42
C TRP A 88 4.18 4.36 -4.33
N LEU A 89 3.84 3.54 -3.34
CA LEU A 89 4.47 2.23 -3.16
C LEU A 89 4.11 1.24 -4.29
N TRP A 90 2.82 1.08 -4.55
CA TRP A 90 2.27 0.25 -5.63
C TRP A 90 0.89 0.74 -6.09
N LYS A 91 0.47 0.32 -7.29
CA LYS A 91 -0.86 0.56 -7.83
C LYS A 91 -1.74 -0.68 -7.67
N GLY A 92 -3.03 -0.45 -7.41
CA GLY A 92 -4.01 -1.50 -7.17
C GLY A 92 -3.83 -2.20 -5.82
N THR A 93 -4.59 -3.26 -5.61
CA THR A 93 -4.53 -4.09 -4.40
C THR A 93 -3.38 -5.10 -4.52
N LYS A 94 -2.59 -5.23 -3.46
CA LYS A 94 -1.60 -6.31 -3.30
C LYS A 94 -1.91 -7.11 -2.04
N TYR A 95 -1.73 -8.41 -2.14
CA TYR A 95 -1.92 -9.35 -1.03
C TYR A 95 -0.55 -9.68 -0.44
N LEU A 96 -0.24 -9.05 0.69
CA LEU A 96 1.03 -9.14 1.40
C LEU A 96 0.76 -9.51 2.86
N ASP A 97 0.19 -10.70 3.08
CA ASP A 97 -0.27 -11.15 4.40
C ASP A 97 0.84 -11.22 5.43
N LYS A 98 2.11 -11.36 5.02
CA LYS A 98 3.25 -11.44 5.95
C LYS A 98 3.84 -10.08 6.30
N LEU A 99 3.43 -9.01 5.61
CA LEU A 99 4.03 -7.68 5.77
C LEU A 99 3.57 -7.06 7.09
N LYS A 100 4.52 -6.83 7.98
CA LYS A 100 4.30 -6.29 9.32
C LYS A 100 4.73 -4.84 9.47
N LEU A 101 5.74 -4.43 8.71
CA LEU A 101 6.37 -3.13 8.90
C LEU A 101 6.68 -2.44 7.58
N ILE A 102 6.26 -1.18 7.49
CA ILE A 102 6.65 -0.27 6.41
C ILE A 102 7.29 0.97 7.05
N LYS A 103 8.52 1.30 6.65
CA LYS A 103 9.24 2.51 7.07
C LYS A 103 9.53 3.40 5.86
N LEU A 104 9.02 4.62 5.88
CA LEU A 104 9.18 5.61 4.80
C LEU A 104 9.78 6.93 5.27
N ASN A 105 10.37 6.99 6.47
CA ASN A 105 10.86 8.25 7.05
C ASN A 105 11.69 9.07 6.05
N ASN A 106 11.43 10.38 6.01
CA ASN A 106 12.08 11.34 5.11
C ASN A 106 11.87 11.07 3.61
N SER A 107 10.87 10.26 3.22
CA SER A 107 10.41 10.13 1.83
C SER A 107 9.35 11.18 1.51
N LEU A 108 9.81 12.40 1.22
CA LEU A 108 8.94 13.58 1.12
C LEU A 108 8.07 13.62 -0.14
N ASN A 109 8.30 12.73 -1.11
CA ASN A 109 7.62 12.72 -2.40
C ASN A 109 6.30 11.94 -2.40
N LEU A 110 5.93 11.29 -1.29
CA LEU A 110 4.75 10.43 -1.24
C LEU A 110 3.46 11.24 -1.49
N ILE A 111 2.77 10.95 -2.59
CA ILE A 111 1.55 11.64 -3.01
C ILE A 111 0.27 10.89 -2.62
N ALA A 112 0.37 9.59 -2.37
CA ALA A 112 -0.76 8.74 -1.98
C ALA A 112 -0.29 7.50 -1.20
N THR A 113 -1.15 7.03 -0.28
CA THR A 113 -0.97 5.74 0.39
C THR A 113 -1.35 4.58 -0.54
N PRO A 114 -0.72 3.39 -0.39
CA PRO A 114 -1.21 2.19 -1.08
C PRO A 114 -2.58 1.75 -0.55
N ASP A 115 -3.21 0.83 -1.27
CA ASP A 115 -4.36 0.08 -0.76
C ASP A 115 -3.88 -0.98 0.26
N PHE A 116 -4.38 -0.89 1.48
CA PHE A 116 -4.04 -1.78 2.60
C PHE A 116 -5.02 -2.95 2.78
N THR A 117 -6.06 -3.07 1.94
CA THR A 117 -7.05 -4.17 2.08
C THR A 117 -6.43 -5.57 2.01
N GLY A 118 -5.36 -5.74 1.23
CA GLY A 118 -4.60 -7.00 1.14
C GLY A 118 -3.38 -7.07 2.06
N VAL A 119 -3.27 -6.21 3.08
CA VAL A 119 -2.14 -6.22 4.04
C VAL A 119 -2.64 -6.31 5.48
N PRO A 120 -3.34 -7.41 5.84
CA PRO A 120 -4.11 -7.50 7.08
C PRO A 120 -3.23 -7.52 8.36
N ASN A 121 -1.97 -7.93 8.26
CA ASN A 121 -1.06 -8.09 9.39
C ASN A 121 -0.07 -6.93 9.55
N LEU A 122 -0.36 -5.77 8.94
CA LEU A 122 0.50 -4.58 9.07
C LEU A 122 0.42 -4.04 10.51
N GLU A 123 1.51 -4.22 11.27
CA GLU A 123 1.61 -3.80 12.67
C GLU A 123 2.03 -2.32 12.79
N LYS A 124 2.87 -1.84 11.86
CA LYS A 124 3.39 -0.46 11.91
C LYS A 124 3.64 0.13 10.52
N LEU A 125 3.11 1.33 10.32
CA LEU A 125 3.43 2.22 9.21
C LEU A 125 4.13 3.45 9.79
N ASN A 126 5.45 3.52 9.69
CA ASN A 126 6.21 4.65 10.20
C ASN A 126 6.45 5.65 9.09
N ASP A 127 5.51 6.59 8.98
CA ASP A 127 5.53 7.70 8.05
C ASP A 127 5.73 8.98 8.85
N MET A 128 6.99 9.33 9.14
CA MET A 128 7.29 10.60 9.81
C MET A 128 7.15 11.75 8.79
N ILE A 129 5.90 12.17 8.62
CA ILE A 129 5.38 13.45 8.11
C ILE A 129 5.81 13.83 6.68
N SER A 130 5.04 13.34 5.70
CA SER A 130 4.67 14.18 4.55
C SER A 130 3.47 15.04 4.95
N TYR A 131 3.59 16.37 4.86
CA TYR A 131 2.47 17.32 5.07
C TYR A 131 1.25 16.97 4.20
N ALA A 132 1.47 16.34 3.04
CA ALA A 132 0.42 15.92 2.13
C ALA A 132 -0.40 14.74 2.70
N LEU A 133 0.22 13.81 3.43
CA LEU A 133 -0.51 12.72 4.09
C LEU A 133 -1.38 13.22 5.24
N ARG A 134 -0.90 14.22 5.99
CA ARG A 134 -1.70 14.88 7.03
C ARG A 134 -2.98 15.49 6.43
N MET A 135 -2.85 16.15 5.28
CA MET A 135 -4.00 16.70 4.53
C MET A 135 -4.96 15.62 4.01
N LEU A 136 -4.43 14.52 3.47
CA LEU A 136 -5.25 13.41 2.94
C LEU A 136 -5.97 12.63 4.04
N LEU A 137 -5.31 12.40 5.19
CA LEU A 137 -5.92 11.76 6.35
C LEU A 137 -7.02 12.64 6.95
N THR A 138 -6.83 13.96 7.03
CA THR A 138 -7.90 14.90 7.44
C THR A 138 -9.10 14.81 6.49
N ALA A 139 -8.87 14.82 5.17
CA ALA A 139 -9.95 14.73 4.19
C ALA A 139 -10.66 13.36 4.20
N ALA A 140 -9.92 12.27 4.40
CA ALA A 140 -10.48 10.92 4.51
C ALA A 140 -11.31 10.76 5.80
N HIS A 141 -10.81 11.25 6.95
CA HIS A 141 -11.57 11.29 8.19
C HIS A 141 -12.86 12.11 8.03
N GLU A 142 -12.83 13.27 7.38
CA GLU A 142 -14.02 14.09 7.14
C GLU A 142 -15.04 13.36 6.26
N LYS A 143 -14.58 12.65 5.23
CA LYS A 143 -15.45 11.90 4.30
C LYS A 143 -16.08 10.67 4.95
N ILE A 144 -15.35 9.99 5.84
CA ILE A 144 -15.85 8.87 6.65
C ILE A 144 -16.86 9.39 7.67
N TYR A 145 -16.54 10.46 8.40
CA TYR A 145 -17.44 11.11 9.35
C TYR A 145 -18.75 11.55 8.70
N LYS A 146 -18.68 12.24 7.54
CA LYS A 146 -19.87 12.65 6.76
C LYS A 146 -20.71 11.47 6.28
N ARG A 147 -20.09 10.35 5.91
CA ARG A 147 -20.81 9.10 5.57
C ARG A 147 -21.56 8.56 6.78
N SER A 148 -20.90 8.41 7.92
CA SER A 148 -21.52 7.93 9.16
C SER A 148 -22.69 8.81 9.60
N LEU A 149 -22.55 10.14 9.51
CA LEU A 149 -23.63 11.08 9.84
C LEU A 149 -24.85 10.91 8.91
N LYS A 150 -24.63 10.60 7.63
CA LYS A 150 -25.70 10.39 6.63
C LYS A 150 -26.44 9.07 6.84
N PHE A 151 -25.80 8.05 7.40
CA PHE A 151 -26.44 6.80 7.81
C PHE A 151 -27.27 6.96 9.07
N LEU A 152 -26.82 7.76 10.04
CA LEU A 152 -27.56 8.00 11.28
C LEU A 152 -28.80 8.90 11.10
N THR A 153 -28.81 9.75 10.07
CA THR A 153 -29.92 10.68 9.78
C THR A 153 -30.99 10.11 8.85
N LYS A 154 -30.76 8.93 8.24
CA LYS A 154 -31.79 8.17 7.52
C LYS A 154 -32.35 7.09 8.44
N GLY A 155 -33.37 7.43 9.24
CA GLY A 155 -34.11 6.46 10.04
C GLY A 155 -34.86 5.43 9.18
N PRO A 156 -35.24 4.26 9.75
CA PRO A 156 -35.89 3.20 9.00
C PRO A 156 -37.27 3.66 8.53
N SER A 157 -37.42 3.83 7.21
CA SER A 157 -38.74 3.90 6.58
C SER A 157 -39.39 2.52 6.73
N GLY A 158 -40.39 2.43 7.61
CA GLY A 158 -41.19 1.23 7.80
C GLY A 158 -41.92 0.84 6.52
N GLU A 159 -41.74 -0.40 6.10
CA GLU A 159 -42.64 -1.11 5.20
C GLU A 159 -43.27 -2.29 5.96
N GLY A 160 -44.57 -2.50 5.70
CA GLY A 160 -45.41 -3.57 6.24
C GLY A 160 -46.73 -2.98 6.75
N SER A 161 -47.90 -3.29 6.23
CA SER A 161 -48.34 -4.47 5.48
C SER A 161 -49.66 -4.22 4.76
N SER A 162 -49.84 -4.87 3.61
CA SER A 162 -51.06 -5.03 2.82
C SER A 162 -52.16 -5.87 3.51
N ASN A 163 -53.31 -5.90 2.80
CA ASN A 163 -54.45 -6.86 2.82
C ASN A 163 -55.60 -6.52 3.77
N ASP A 164 -56.89 -6.67 3.45
CA ASP A 164 -57.72 -7.03 2.27
C ASP A 164 -59.14 -6.50 2.63
N GLY A 165 -60.01 -5.99 1.76
CA GLY A 165 -60.81 -6.73 0.78
C GLY A 165 -62.29 -6.29 0.83
N HIS A 166 -62.91 -6.10 -0.35
CA HIS A 166 -64.33 -6.33 -0.75
C HIS A 166 -65.52 -5.88 0.14
N THR A 167 -66.72 -5.45 -0.30
CA THR A 167 -67.42 -5.11 -1.56
C THR A 167 -68.80 -4.54 -1.14
N GLU A 168 -69.33 -3.57 -1.90
CA GLU A 168 -70.73 -3.09 -2.05
C GLU A 168 -71.78 -3.17 -0.91
N ARG A 169 -72.43 -2.02 -0.66
CA ARG A 169 -73.86 -1.79 -1.02
C ARG A 169 -74.26 -0.33 -0.79
N GLY A 170 -74.89 0.28 -1.81
CA GLY A 170 -75.50 1.59 -1.71
C GLY A 170 -76.82 1.58 -0.94
N PHE A 171 -77.33 2.77 -0.63
CA PHE A 171 -78.70 3.22 -0.93
C PHE A 171 -78.81 4.73 -0.62
N LYS A 172 -79.36 5.47 -1.59
CA LYS A 172 -79.93 6.81 -1.41
C LYS A 172 -81.21 6.70 -0.56
N ASN A 173 -81.55 7.75 0.19
CA ASN A 173 -82.82 8.46 -0.01
C ASN A 173 -82.99 9.69 0.89
N HIS A 174 -83.69 10.66 0.28
CA HIS A 174 -84.16 11.94 0.78
C HIS A 174 -85.16 11.85 1.94
N SER A 175 -85.18 12.89 2.77
CA SER A 175 -86.38 13.67 3.10
C SER A 175 -85.95 15.11 3.41
#